data_AF-A0A2H4ZBF6-F1
#
_entry.id   AF-A0A2H4ZBF6-F1
#
_cell.length_a   1.000
_cell.length_b   1.000
_cell.length_c   1.000
_cell.angle_alpha   90.00
_cell.angle_beta   90.00
_cell.angle_gamma   90.00
#
_symmetry.space_group_name_H-M   'P 1'
#
loop_
_entity.id
_entity.type
_entity.pdbx_description
1 polymer ?
#
loop_
_entity_poly.entity_id
_entity_poly.type
_entity_poly.pdbx_seq_one_letter_code
_entity_poly.pdbx_strand_id
1 'polypeptide(L)'
;MGPFHWTVWLAVTIIYMLAIFPLTFSYKLTLKDLITKPEEMENMFWYVFGTFTNCFTFSGTDAWNKSDKFTTRILIGFYWLFSIIITACYTGSIIAFVTIPIYPAVVDSVRQLLDG
;
A
#
# COMPACT_ATOMS: atom_id res chain seq x y z
N MET A 1 -1.30 0.13 -17.08
CA MET A 1 -1.04 0.38 -15.65
C MET A 1 -1.39 1.83 -15.40
N GLY A 2 -2.23 2.12 -14.40
CA GLY A 2 -2.84 3.44 -14.22
C GLY A 2 -1.85 4.56 -13.89
N PRO A 3 -2.27 5.61 -13.17
CA PRO A 3 -1.47 6.84 -13.02
C PRO A 3 -0.17 6.69 -12.22
N PHE A 4 0.01 5.58 -11.50
CA PHE A 4 1.26 5.29 -10.80
C PHE A 4 2.23 4.52 -11.70
N HIS A 5 3.48 4.99 -11.71
CA HIS A 5 4.58 4.29 -12.36
C HIS A 5 4.79 2.90 -11.73
N TRP A 6 5.24 1.93 -12.52
CA TRP A 6 5.46 0.56 -12.06
C TRP A 6 6.40 0.46 -10.84
N THR A 7 7.41 1.31 -10.78
CA THR A 7 8.33 1.38 -9.62
C THR A 7 7.62 1.72 -8.32
N VAL A 8 6.57 2.55 -8.36
CA VAL A 8 5.77 2.93 -7.19
C VAL A 8 4.97 1.73 -6.71
N TRP A 9 4.34 0.99 -7.63
CA TRP A 9 3.63 -0.24 -7.27
C TRP A 9 4.54 -1.26 -6.60
N LEU A 10 5.73 -1.47 -7.16
CA LEU A 10 6.71 -2.39 -6.61
C LEU A 10 7.20 -1.94 -5.22
N ALA A 11 7.49 -0.65 -5.04
CA ALA A 11 7.90 -0.10 -3.75
C ALA A 11 6.78 -0.24 -2.69
N VAL A 12 5.54 0.06 -3.06
CA VAL A 12 4.38 -0.06 -2.18
C VAL A 12 4.19 -1.51 -1.73
N THR A 13 4.24 -2.49 -2.65
CA THR A 13 4.15 -3.90 -2.31
C THR A 13 5.28 -4.33 -1.36
N ILE A 14 6.52 -3.90 -1.59
CA ILE A 14 7.65 -4.22 -0.71
C ILE A 14 7.44 -3.64 0.68
N ILE A 15 7.04 -2.36 0.78
CA ILE A 15 6.81 -1.70 2.08
C ILE A 15 5.70 -2.41 2.85
N TYR A 16 4.62 -2.81 2.18
CA TYR A 16 3.51 -3.54 2.82
C TYR A 16 3.95 -4.91 3.36
N MET A 17 4.75 -5.65 2.59
CA MET A 17 5.30 -6.93 3.06
C MET A 17 6.29 -6.74 4.21
N LEU A 18 7.13 -5.71 4.15
CA LEU A 18 8.12 -5.42 5.19
C LEU A 18 7.48 -4.90 6.49
N ALA A 19 6.31 -4.24 6.43
CA ALA A 19 5.61 -3.72 7.60
C ALA A 19 5.19 -4.81 8.59
N ILE A 20 5.03 -6.05 8.14
CA ILE A 20 4.65 -7.20 8.98
C ILE A 20 5.73 -7.49 10.03
N PHE A 21 7.02 -7.32 9.70
CA PHE A 21 8.14 -7.60 10.61
C PHE A 21 8.19 -6.69 11.84
N PRO A 22 8.25 -5.35 11.72
CA PRO A 22 8.30 -4.47 12.89
C PRO A 22 7.01 -4.55 13.73
N LEU A 23 5.86 -4.80 13.11
CA LEU A 23 4.59 -4.97 13.83
C LEU A 23 4.57 -6.25 14.67
N THR A 24 5.01 -7.37 14.10
CA THR A 24 5.17 -8.65 14.83
C THR A 24 6.19 -8.54 15.94
N PHE A 25 7.33 -7.90 15.65
CA PHE A 25 8.39 -7.68 16.63
C PHE A 25 7.91 -6.80 17.80
N SER A 26 7.15 -5.74 17.53
CA SER A 26 6.58 -4.89 18.58
C SER A 26 5.61 -5.66 19.49
N TYR A 27 4.82 -6.58 18.92
CA TYR A 27 3.84 -7.35 19.65
C TYR A 27 4.46 -8.47 20.50
N LYS A 28 5.30 -9.34 19.92
CA LYS A 28 5.85 -10.54 20.59
C LYS A 28 7.32 -10.46 20.99
N LEU A 29 8.04 -9.41 20.60
CA LEU A 29 9.50 -9.23 20.80
C LEU A 29 10.37 -10.35 20.21
N THR A 30 9.76 -11.29 19.47
CA THR A 30 10.40 -12.48 18.91
C THR A 30 9.86 -12.71 17.50
N LEU A 31 10.77 -12.86 16.52
CA LEU A 31 10.42 -13.15 15.12
C LEU A 31 10.26 -14.65 14.84
N LYS A 32 10.76 -15.52 15.72
CA LYS A 32 10.62 -16.99 15.57
C LYS A 32 9.16 -17.45 15.60
N ASP A 33 8.31 -16.75 16.33
CA ASP A 33 6.88 -17.07 16.41
C ASP A 33 6.18 -16.93 15.05
N LEU A 34 6.65 -16.02 14.19
CA LEU A 34 6.10 -15.80 12.86
C LEU A 34 6.27 -17.03 11.95
N ILE A 35 7.39 -17.74 12.10
CA ILE A 35 7.70 -18.95 11.31
C ILE A 35 7.08 -20.19 11.95
N THR A 36 6.95 -20.19 13.29
CA THR A 36 6.46 -21.35 14.04
C THR A 36 4.94 -21.48 13.99
N LYS A 37 4.21 -20.37 13.78
CA LYS A 37 2.74 -20.32 13.72
C LYS A 37 2.25 -19.64 12.43
N PRO A 38 2.13 -20.39 11.32
CA PRO A 38 1.75 -19.82 10.03
C PRO A 38 0.34 -19.20 10.01
N GLU A 39 -0.58 -19.71 10.83
CA GLU A 39 -1.95 -19.19 10.95
C GLU A 39 -1.97 -17.76 11.51
N GLU A 40 -1.11 -17.44 12.49
CA GLU A 40 -1.00 -16.08 13.01
C GLU A 40 -0.38 -15.14 11.96
N MET A 41 0.60 -15.62 11.19
CA MET A 41 1.21 -14.86 10.09
C MET A 41 0.20 -14.54 8.98
N GLU A 42 -0.65 -15.50 8.62
CA GLU A 42 -1.73 -15.29 7.64
C GLU A 42 -2.73 -14.23 8.13
N ASN A 43 -3.15 -14.30 9.39
CA ASN A 43 -4.02 -13.30 9.99
C ASN A 43 -3.39 -11.90 10.00
N MET A 44 -2.08 -11.80 10.23
CA MET A 44 -1.33 -10.54 10.17
C MET A 44 -1.25 -9.99 8.75
N PHE A 45 -1.01 -10.85 7.76
CA PHE A 45 -1.03 -10.46 6.35
C PHE A 45 -2.40 -9.92 5.95
N TRP A 46 -3.49 -10.62 6.30
CA TRP A 46 -4.84 -10.16 5.98
C TRP A 46 -5.22 -8.85 6.69
N TYR A 47 -4.73 -8.61 7.91
CA TYR A 47 -4.94 -7.34 8.60
C TYR A 47 -4.24 -6.17 7.87
N VAL A 48 -2.97 -6.36 7.48
CA VAL A 48 -2.18 -5.39 6.71
C VAL A 48 -2.86 -5.12 5.37
N PHE A 49 -3.17 -6.18 4.62
CA PHE A 49 -3.83 -6.10 3.32
C PHE A 49 -5.21 -5.43 3.40
N GLY A 50 -6.05 -5.85 4.34
CA GLY A 50 -7.39 -5.28 4.53
C GLY A 50 -7.36 -3.80 4.87
N THR A 51 -6.44 -3.38 5.74
CA THR A 51 -6.25 -1.95 6.06
C THR A 51 -5.81 -1.14 4.84
N PHE A 52 -4.94 -1.67 3.99
CA PHE A 52 -4.52 -1.01 2.74
C PHE A 52 -5.68 -0.84 1.76
N THR A 53 -6.48 -1.88 1.56
CA THR A 53 -7.61 -1.87 0.62
C THR A 53 -8.86 -1.18 1.18
N ASN A 54 -8.77 -0.53 2.35
CA ASN A 54 -9.91 0.00 3.11
C ASN A 54 -11.01 -1.07 3.38
N CYS A 55 -10.64 -2.35 3.36
CA CYS A 55 -11.51 -3.48 3.65
C CYS A 55 -11.20 -3.97 5.07
N PHE A 56 -11.83 -3.33 6.07
CA PHE A 56 -11.61 -3.60 7.50
C PHE A 56 -12.25 -4.93 7.97
N THR A 57 -12.14 -5.99 7.18
CA THR A 57 -12.73 -7.30 7.45
C THR A 57 -11.80 -8.17 8.27
N PHE A 58 -11.25 -7.67 9.38
CA PHE A 58 -10.54 -8.57 10.29
C PHE A 58 -10.73 -8.21 11.76
N SER A 59 -11.43 -9.10 12.46
CA SER A 59 -11.74 -9.04 13.89
C SER A 59 -11.26 -10.32 14.60
N GLY A 60 -10.05 -10.77 14.29
CA GLY A 60 -9.42 -11.94 14.93
C GLY A 60 -9.14 -11.71 16.43
N THR A 61 -9.17 -12.78 17.22
CA THR A 61 -8.99 -12.76 18.68
C THR A 61 -7.62 -12.22 19.14
N ASP A 62 -6.57 -12.44 18.34
CA ASP A 62 -5.21 -11.89 18.52
C ASP A 62 -4.87 -10.76 17.51
N ALA A 63 -5.89 -10.05 17.03
CA ALA A 63 -5.67 -8.92 16.12
C ALA A 63 -4.87 -7.80 16.79
N TRP A 64 -3.95 -7.17 16.04
CA TRP A 64 -3.09 -6.09 16.53
C TRP A 64 -3.85 -4.88 17.10
N ASN A 65 -5.11 -4.68 16.71
CA ASN A 65 -6.01 -3.68 17.30
C ASN A 65 -6.26 -3.88 18.80
N LYS A 66 -6.00 -5.08 19.34
CA LYS A 66 -6.18 -5.43 20.75
C LYS A 66 -4.89 -5.33 21.57
N SER A 67 -3.76 -4.95 20.97
CA SER A 67 -2.49 -4.78 21.69
C SER A 67 -2.59 -3.66 22.73
N ASP A 68 -2.18 -3.95 23.97
CA ASP A 68 -2.12 -2.98 25.06
C ASP A 68 -0.80 -2.16 25.06
N LYS A 69 0.16 -2.55 24.22
CA LYS A 69 1.45 -1.88 24.11
C LYS A 69 1.32 -0.60 23.29
N PHE A 70 1.70 0.53 23.90
CA PHE A 70 1.69 1.85 23.25
C PHE A 70 2.50 1.89 21.95
N THR A 71 3.67 1.24 21.92
CA THR A 71 4.53 1.15 20.72
C THR A 71 3.82 0.50 19.54
N THR A 72 3.06 -0.58 19.77
CA THR A 72 2.32 -1.27 18.70
C THR A 72 1.20 -0.39 18.15
N ARG A 73 0.51 0.35 19.03
CA ARG A 73 -0.55 1.30 18.61
C ARG A 73 0.00 2.44 17.76
N ILE A 74 1.15 2.99 18.12
CA ILE A 74 1.83 4.01 17.30
C ILE A 74 2.19 3.46 15.92
N LEU A 75 2.76 2.26 15.84
CA LEU A 75 3.14 1.65 14.56
C LEU A 75 1.92 1.41 13.65
N ILE A 76 0.81 0.93 14.21
CA ILE A 76 -0.46 0.79 13.48
C ILE A 76 -0.95 2.17 13.01
N GLY A 77 -0.86 3.19 13.85
CA GLY A 77 -1.22 4.57 13.48
C GLY A 77 -0.41 5.12 12.31
N PHE A 78 0.91 4.92 12.32
CA PHE A 78 1.78 5.29 11.18
C PHE A 78 1.42 4.52 9.92
N TYR A 79 1.11 3.24 10.05
CA TYR A 79 0.70 2.38 8.95
C TYR A 79 -0.65 2.82 8.34
N TRP A 80 -1.59 3.24 9.18
CA TRP A 80 -2.84 3.87 8.74
C TRP A 80 -2.59 5.19 8.00
N LEU A 81 -1.77 6.07 8.57
CA LEU A 81 -1.43 7.34 7.93
C LEU A 81 -0.79 7.12 6.55
N PHE A 82 0.15 6.19 6.46
CA PHE A 82 0.77 5.81 5.18
C PHE A 82 -0.25 5.33 4.16
N SER A 83 -1.16 4.44 4.55
CA SER A 83 -2.19 3.88 3.67
C SER A 83 -3.17 4.95 3.16
N ILE A 84 -3.56 5.90 4.02
CA ILE A 84 -4.39 7.05 3.65
C ILE A 84 -3.68 7.93 2.63
N ILE A 85 -2.41 8.27 2.86
CA ILE A 85 -1.62 9.11 1.95
C ILE A 85 -1.52 8.46 0.57
N ILE A 86 -1.12 7.18 0.50
CA ILE A 86 -0.98 6.46 -0.77
C ILE A 86 -2.32 6.40 -1.53
N THR A 87 -3.40 6.08 -0.82
CA THR A 87 -4.75 6.00 -1.42
C THR A 87 -5.21 7.36 -1.96
N ALA A 88 -4.98 8.44 -1.20
CA ALA A 88 -5.31 9.80 -1.61
C ALA A 88 -4.50 10.25 -2.83
N CYS A 89 -3.19 9.99 -2.85
CA CYS A 89 -2.33 10.29 -3.98
C CYS A 89 -2.77 9.52 -5.23
N TYR A 90 -3.04 8.21 -5.09
CA TYR A 90 -3.48 7.39 -6.21
C TYR A 90 -4.80 7.88 -6.80
N THR A 91 -5.78 8.17 -5.95
CA THR A 91 -7.09 8.71 -6.35
C THR A 91 -6.94 10.06 -7.03
N GLY A 92 -6.13 10.97 -6.47
CA GLY A 92 -5.85 12.27 -7.06
C GLY A 92 -5.18 12.17 -8.44
N SER A 93 -4.23 11.24 -8.61
CA SER A 93 -3.59 11.02 -9.90
C SER A 93 -4.52 10.37 -10.94
N ILE A 94 -5.49 9.53 -10.52
CA ILE A 94 -6.54 9.01 -11.42
C ILE A 94 -7.37 10.18 -11.95
N ILE A 95 -7.83 11.06 -11.06
CA ILE A 95 -8.68 12.20 -11.43
C ILE A 95 -7.93 13.07 -12.44
N ALA A 96 -6.67 13.42 -12.16
CA ALA A 96 -5.83 14.19 -13.08
C ALA A 96 -5.72 13.50 -14.45
N PHE A 97 -5.44 12.20 -14.47
CA PHE A 97 -5.31 11.42 -15.70
C PHE A 97 -6.60 11.39 -16.54
N VAL A 98 -7.76 11.28 -15.90
CA VAL A 98 -9.06 11.24 -16.59
C VAL A 98 -9.48 12.62 -17.12
N THR A 99 -9.03 13.70 -16.48
CA THR A 99 -9.40 15.07 -16.87
C THR A 99 -8.58 15.65 -18.03
N ILE A 100 -7.39 15.12 -18.31
CA ILE A 100 -6.53 15.65 -19.38
C ILE A 100 -7.05 15.15 -20.74
N PRO A 101 -7.52 16.03 -21.64
CA PRO A 101 -7.94 15.61 -22.97
C PRO A 101 -6.73 15.10 -23.77
N ILE A 102 -6.92 14.00 -24.48
CA ILE A 102 -5.92 13.47 -25.41
C ILE A 102 -5.95 14.36 -26.65
N TYR A 103 -4.98 15.27 -26.76
CA TYR A 103 -4.81 16.06 -27.97
C TYR A 103 -4.35 15.16 -29.12
N PRO A 104 -4.89 15.33 -30.34
CA PRO A 104 -4.41 14.61 -31.50
C PRO A 104 -2.93 14.95 -31.73
N ALA A 105 -2.19 13.99 -32.29
CA ALA A 105 -0.80 14.21 -32.67
C ALA A 105 -0.72 15.41 -33.62
N VAL A 106 -0.11 16.50 -33.17
CA VAL A 106 0.22 17.64 -34.03
C VAL A 106 1.50 17.33 -34.77
N VAL A 107 1.69 17.96 -35.92
CA VAL A 107 2.96 17.85 -36.63
C VAL A 107 4.03 18.56 -35.81
N ASP A 108 4.91 17.77 -35.18
CA ASP A 108 5.97 18.26 -34.29
C ASP A 108 7.32 18.41 -35.01
N SER A 109 7.44 17.95 -36.27
CA SER A 109 8.68 18.04 -37.04
C SER A 109 8.46 18.38 -38.51
N VAL A 110 9.44 19.06 -39.10
CA VAL A 110 9.46 19.39 -40.55
C VAL A 110 9.34 18.12 -41.41
N ARG A 111 9.84 16.97 -40.92
CA ARG A 111 9.72 15.68 -41.61
C ARG A 111 8.27 15.17 -41.66
N GLN A 112 7.53 15.27 -40.56
CA GLN A 112 6.11 14.90 -40.51
C GLN A 112 5.23 15.80 -41.41
N LEU A 113 5.69 17.02 -41.71
CA LEU A 113 5.04 17.95 -42.65
C LEU A 113 5.28 17.58 -44.12
N LEU A 114 6.40 16.91 -44.43
CA LEU A 114 6.78 16.50 -45.77
C LEU A 114 6.20 15.13 -46.16
N ASP A 115 5.86 14.29 -45.19
CA ASP A 115 5.30 12.94 -45.37
C ASP A 115 3.76 12.90 -45.44
N GLY A 116 3.07 14.02 -45.22
CA GLY A 116 1.61 14.16 -45.32
C GLY A 116 1.16 14.82 -46.61
#